data_AF-I4YX73-F1
#
_entry.id   AF-I4YX73-F1
#
_cell.length_a   1.000
_cell.length_b   1.000
_cell.length_c   1.000
_cell.angle_alpha   90.00
_cell.angle_beta   90.00
_cell.angle_gamma   90.00
#
_symmetry.space_group_name_H-M   'P 1'
#
loop_
_entity.id
_entity.type
_entity.pdbx_description
1 polymer ?
#
loop_
_entity_poly.entity_id
_entity_poly.type
_entity_poly.pdbx_seq_one_letter_code
_entity_poly.pdbx_strand_id
1 'polypeptide(L)'
;MKLRFIDAAKESFPVTRLCQVLGVSQSGYFAWRSRPASPRQREDLVLLAHIRSAFTRSHETYGSPRMTRELQDEGLQVGRRRTARLMRENGLKVRQKRRFKRTTDSHHAFSDRTQPARAGFLSHSSEPEMERRYLIRVDERGLAVSGRGPRSVCSPGGWLGGE
;
A
#
# COMPACT_ATOMS: atom_id res chain seq x y z
N MET A 1 -6.47 4.38 -29.14
CA MET A 1 -6.18 5.45 -30.12
C MET A 1 -5.58 4.85 -31.39
N LYS A 2 -6.01 5.28 -32.58
CA LYS A 2 -5.57 4.75 -33.88
C LYS A 2 -4.05 4.80 -34.10
N LEU A 3 -3.40 5.89 -33.70
CA LEU A 3 -1.95 6.11 -33.89
C LEU A 3 -1.08 5.12 -33.10
N ARG A 4 -1.50 4.76 -31.88
CA ARG A 4 -0.80 3.76 -31.05
C ARG A 4 -0.87 2.37 -31.66
N PHE A 5 -2.00 2.04 -32.29
CA PHE A 5 -2.15 0.78 -33.01
C PHE A 5 -1.24 0.72 -34.24
N ILE A 6 -1.16 1.81 -35.02
CA ILE A 6 -0.25 1.89 -36.18
C ILE A 6 1.21 1.68 -35.74
N ASP A 7 1.63 2.30 -34.64
CA ASP A 7 3.01 2.16 -34.15
C ASP A 7 3.34 0.75 -33.63
N ALA A 8 2.34 0.02 -33.11
CA ALA A 8 2.50 -1.37 -32.69
C ALA A 8 2.49 -2.35 -33.89
N ALA A 9 1.67 -2.09 -34.91
CA ALA A 9 1.52 -2.97 -36.07
C ALA A 9 2.51 -2.71 -37.21
N LYS A 10 3.33 -1.65 -37.12
CA LYS A 10 4.31 -1.25 -38.16
C LYS A 10 5.37 -2.31 -38.46
N GLU A 11 5.64 -3.22 -37.51
CA GLU A 11 6.62 -4.29 -37.67
C GLU A 11 6.10 -5.39 -38.60
N SER A 12 4.77 -5.59 -38.62
CA SER A 12 4.12 -6.60 -39.45
C SER A 12 3.61 -6.04 -40.78
N PHE A 13 3.28 -4.74 -40.84
CA PHE A 13 2.67 -4.12 -42.01
C PHE A 13 3.24 -2.74 -42.34
N PRO A 14 3.30 -2.35 -43.63
CA PRO A 14 3.75 -1.02 -44.02
C PRO A 14 2.80 0.06 -43.47
N VAL A 15 3.40 1.10 -42.88
CA VAL A 15 2.67 2.22 -42.24
C VAL A 15 1.67 2.87 -43.19
N THR A 16 2.00 3.00 -44.48
CA THR A 16 1.11 3.56 -45.50
C THR A 16 -0.20 2.79 -45.60
N ARG A 17 -0.16 1.46 -45.59
CA ARG A 17 -1.36 0.60 -45.63
C ARG A 17 -2.16 0.73 -44.34
N LEU A 18 -1.51 0.73 -43.18
CA LEU A 18 -2.18 0.90 -41.89
C LEU A 18 -2.90 2.27 -41.80
N CYS A 19 -2.25 3.34 -42.27
CA CYS A 19 -2.82 4.68 -42.33
C CYS A 19 -4.06 4.74 -43.24
N GLN A 20 -4.00 4.11 -44.41
CA GLN A 20 -5.15 4.02 -45.33
C GLN A 20 -6.33 3.28 -44.70
N VAL A 21 -6.09 2.09 -44.14
CA VAL A 21 -7.14 1.25 -43.51
C VAL A 21 -7.81 1.95 -42.33
N LEU A 22 -7.06 2.71 -41.53
CA LEU A 22 -7.57 3.38 -40.33
C LEU A 22 -8.09 4.81 -40.59
N GLY A 23 -7.96 5.31 -41.82
CA GLY A 23 -8.35 6.66 -42.21
C GLY A 23 -7.53 7.75 -41.51
N VAL A 24 -6.20 7.57 -41.42
CA VAL A 24 -5.27 8.51 -40.80
C VAL A 24 -4.28 9.01 -41.86
N SER A 25 -3.94 10.31 -41.84
CA SER A 25 -2.91 10.83 -42.74
C SER A 25 -1.50 10.36 -42.33
N GLN A 26 -0.68 10.02 -43.33
CA GLN A 26 0.71 9.61 -43.09
C GLN A 26 1.51 10.73 -42.40
N SER A 27 1.35 11.97 -42.86
CA SER A 27 1.97 13.15 -42.24
C SER A 27 1.56 13.33 -40.78
N GLY A 28 0.28 13.09 -40.45
CA GLY A 28 -0.22 13.13 -39.08
C GLY A 28 0.40 12.06 -38.18
N TYR A 29 0.59 10.85 -38.70
CA TYR A 29 1.28 9.78 -37.98
C TYR A 29 2.74 10.14 -37.67
N PHE A 30 3.50 10.60 -38.68
CA PHE A 30 4.89 10.98 -38.46
C PHE A 30 5.03 12.20 -37.56
N ALA A 31 4.17 13.22 -37.71
CA ALA A 31 4.14 14.37 -36.81
C ALA A 31 3.81 13.97 -35.36
N TRP A 32 2.89 13.03 -35.17
CA TRP A 32 2.60 12.50 -33.84
C TRP A 32 3.78 11.71 -33.26
N ARG A 33 4.50 10.94 -34.08
CA ARG A 33 5.66 10.16 -33.69
C ARG A 33 6.86 11.04 -33.33
N SER A 34 7.07 12.14 -34.05
CA SER A 34 8.20 13.06 -33.83
C SER A 34 7.92 14.14 -32.77
N ARG A 35 6.68 14.23 -32.27
CA ARG A 35 6.33 15.23 -31.24
C ARG A 35 7.25 15.09 -30.02
N PRO A 36 7.97 16.15 -29.64
CA PRO A 36 8.81 16.10 -28.45
C PRO A 36 7.95 15.93 -27.20
N ALA A 37 8.52 15.29 -26.18
CA ALA A 37 7.88 15.21 -24.87
C ALA A 37 7.58 16.60 -24.34
N SER A 38 6.34 16.81 -23.91
CA SER A 38 5.90 18.06 -23.28
C SER A 38 6.73 18.38 -22.03
N PRO A 39 6.83 19.65 -21.60
CA PRO A 39 7.58 20.01 -20.39
C PRO A 39 7.18 19.17 -19.17
N ARG A 40 5.87 18.97 -18.98
CA ARG A 40 5.33 18.12 -17.90
C ARG A 40 5.77 16.67 -18.00
N GLN A 41 5.86 16.12 -19.22
CA GLN A 41 6.36 14.76 -19.42
C GLN A 41 7.85 14.66 -19.09
N ARG A 42 8.64 15.70 -19.38
CA ARG A 42 10.06 15.74 -19.01
C ARG A 42 10.23 15.76 -17.49
N GLU A 43 9.47 16.60 -16.79
CA GLU A 43 9.45 16.59 -15.32
C GLU A 43 9.01 15.23 -14.76
N ASP A 44 7.98 14.62 -15.36
CA ASP A 44 7.50 13.30 -14.96
C ASP A 44 8.58 12.22 -15.16
N LEU A 45 9.41 12.32 -16.21
CA LEU A 45 10.56 11.42 -16.42
C LEU A 45 11.66 11.61 -15.37
N VAL A 46 11.98 12.87 -15.02
CA VAL A 46 12.93 13.17 -13.93
C VAL A 46 12.41 12.61 -12.62
N LEU A 47 11.16 12.91 -12.27
CA LEU A 47 10.51 12.40 -11.07
C LEU A 47 10.46 10.86 -11.05
N LEU A 48 10.21 10.24 -12.20
CA LEU A 48 10.21 8.79 -12.33
C LEU A 48 11.59 8.19 -12.01
N ALA A 49 12.69 8.85 -12.39
CA ALA A 49 14.03 8.41 -12.04
C ALA A 49 14.24 8.40 -10.52
N HIS A 50 13.82 9.46 -9.82
CA HIS A 50 13.84 9.51 -8.35
C HIS A 50 12.98 8.41 -7.71
N ILE A 51 11.75 8.22 -8.21
CA ILE A 51 10.85 7.15 -7.74
C ILE A 51 11.52 5.79 -7.89
N ARG A 52 12.16 5.50 -9.03
CA ARG A 52 12.85 4.21 -9.25
C ARG A 52 14.03 4.03 -8.31
N SER A 53 14.83 5.07 -8.10
CA SER A 53 15.96 5.02 -7.15
C SER A 53 15.48 4.70 -5.73
N ALA A 54 14.49 5.44 -5.23
CA ALA A 54 13.90 5.23 -3.91
C ALA A 54 13.18 3.86 -3.79
N PHE A 55 12.54 3.39 -4.86
CA PHE A 55 11.88 2.08 -4.89
C PHE A 55 12.87 0.92 -4.79
N THR A 56 13.99 1.00 -5.51
CA THR A 56 15.06 0.00 -5.40
C THR A 56 15.71 0.03 -4.03
N ARG A 57 15.99 1.23 -3.49
CA ARG A 57 16.54 1.41 -2.12
C ARG A 57 15.64 0.83 -1.02
N SER A 58 14.32 0.88 -1.21
CA SER A 58 13.34 0.34 -0.27
C SER A 58 12.99 -1.14 -0.50
N HIS A 59 13.75 -1.85 -1.34
CA HIS A 59 13.51 -3.24 -1.73
C HIS A 59 12.06 -3.50 -2.16
N GLU A 60 11.48 -2.55 -2.92
CA GLU A 60 10.13 -2.65 -3.46
C GLU A 60 9.02 -2.71 -2.40
N THR A 61 9.31 -2.31 -1.15
CA THR A 61 8.36 -2.37 -0.03
C THR A 61 7.49 -1.11 0.05
N TYR A 62 7.98 0.02 -0.48
CA TYR A 62 7.28 1.30 -0.33
C TYR A 62 6.20 1.50 -1.39
N GLY A 63 4.97 1.66 -0.91
CA GLY A 63 3.83 2.10 -1.74
C GLY A 63 3.78 3.61 -1.90
N SER A 64 2.83 4.07 -2.71
CA SER A 64 2.70 5.50 -3.06
C SER A 64 2.66 6.46 -1.86
N PRO A 65 2.04 6.16 -0.69
CA PRO A 65 2.05 7.08 0.43
C PRO A 65 3.44 7.23 1.06
N ARG A 66 4.20 6.13 1.18
CA ARG A 66 5.57 6.15 1.75
C ARG A 66 6.56 6.75 0.76
N MET A 67 6.42 6.38 -0.52
CA MET A 67 7.22 6.95 -1.61
C MET A 67 7.09 8.47 -1.68
N THR A 68 5.86 9.00 -1.50
CA THR A 68 5.65 10.46 -1.53
C THR A 68 6.38 11.17 -0.39
N ARG A 69 6.45 10.55 0.80
CA ARG A 69 7.20 11.12 1.94
C ARG A 69 8.69 11.10 1.68
N GLU A 70 9.24 9.97 1.25
CA GLU A 70 10.67 9.86 0.89
C GLU A 70 11.07 10.93 -0.13
N LEU A 71 10.26 11.12 -1.18
CA LEU A 71 10.53 12.16 -2.19
C LEU A 71 10.47 13.57 -1.61
N GLN A 72 9.57 13.84 -0.66
CA GLN A 72 9.49 15.13 0.02
C GLN A 72 10.69 15.35 0.94
N ASP A 73 11.16 14.30 1.62
CA ASP A 73 12.36 14.32 2.45
C ASP A 73 13.63 14.56 1.61
N GLU A 74 13.64 14.09 0.35
CA GLU A 74 14.66 14.41 -0.66
C GLU A 74 14.51 15.82 -1.26
N GLY A 75 13.50 16.60 -0.84
CA GLY A 75 13.26 17.98 -1.27
C GLY A 75 12.36 18.13 -2.50
N LEU A 76 11.76 17.05 -3.01
CA LEU A 76 10.87 17.08 -4.17
C LEU A 76 9.42 17.34 -3.72
N GLN A 77 8.89 18.52 -4.05
CA GLN A 77 7.50 18.88 -3.75
C GLN A 77 6.52 18.19 -4.70
N VAL A 78 6.14 16.96 -4.37
CA VAL A 78 5.28 16.11 -5.21
C VAL A 78 4.06 15.64 -4.44
N GLY A 79 2.89 15.70 -5.11
CA GLY A 79 1.64 15.20 -4.56
C GLY A 79 1.45 13.70 -4.74
N ARG A 80 0.81 13.04 -3.76
CA ARG A 80 0.55 11.59 -3.74
C ARG A 80 -0.10 11.05 -5.03
N ARG A 81 -1.02 11.82 -5.63
CA ARG A 81 -1.72 11.41 -6.87
C ARG A 81 -0.76 11.31 -8.06
N ARG A 82 0.18 12.24 -8.19
CA ARG A 82 1.19 12.24 -9.25
C ARG A 82 2.12 11.03 -9.10
N THR A 83 2.65 10.81 -7.89
CA THR A 83 3.48 9.63 -7.57
C THR A 83 2.75 8.32 -7.85
N ALA A 84 1.49 8.19 -7.38
CA ALA A 84 0.70 6.98 -7.59
C ALA A 84 0.41 6.71 -9.08
N ARG A 85 0.15 7.76 -9.87
CA ARG A 85 -0.01 7.64 -11.34
C ARG A 85 1.27 7.12 -11.97
N LEU A 86 2.41 7.76 -11.69
CA LEU A 86 3.70 7.38 -12.28
C LEU A 86 4.12 5.95 -11.91
N MET A 87 3.93 5.55 -10.65
CA MET A 87 4.18 4.18 -10.22
C MET A 87 3.31 3.17 -10.98
N ARG A 88 2.01 3.47 -11.16
CA ARG A 88 1.08 2.58 -11.87
C ARG A 88 1.42 2.44 -13.35
N GLU A 89 1.66 3.56 -14.03
CA GLU A 89 2.00 3.60 -15.46
C GLU A 89 3.31 2.85 -15.76
N ASN A 90 4.24 2.81 -14.78
CA ASN A 90 5.52 2.12 -14.91
C ASN A 90 5.56 0.73 -14.28
N GLY A 91 4.43 0.20 -13.83
CA GLY A 91 4.35 -1.15 -13.26
C GLY A 91 5.09 -1.33 -11.92
N LEU A 92 5.42 -0.24 -11.22
CA LEU A 92 6.08 -0.27 -9.91
C LEU A 92 5.08 -0.72 -8.84
N LYS A 93 5.02 -2.02 -8.61
CA LYS A 93 4.10 -2.67 -7.67
C LYS A 93 4.84 -3.10 -6.41
N VAL A 94 4.27 -2.72 -5.27
CA VAL A 94 4.83 -3.07 -3.96
C VAL A 94 4.83 -4.58 -3.75
N ARG A 95 5.95 -5.12 -3.26
CA ARG A 95 6.03 -6.48 -2.76
C ARG A 95 5.37 -6.58 -1.40
N GLN A 96 4.16 -7.13 -1.38
CA GLN A 96 3.45 -7.41 -0.13
C GLN A 96 3.92 -8.75 0.46
N LYS A 97 4.33 -8.76 1.73
CA LYS A 97 4.58 -10.01 2.44
C LYS A 97 3.25 -10.77 2.58
N ARG A 98 3.20 -12.00 2.07
CA ARG A 98 2.03 -12.87 2.22
C ARG A 98 1.78 -13.12 3.70
N ARG A 99 0.54 -12.89 4.16
CA ARG A 99 0.14 -13.21 5.54
C ARG A 99 0.33 -14.71 5.77
N PHE A 100 1.10 -15.07 6.80
CA PHE A 100 1.26 -16.46 7.20
C PHE A 100 -0.09 -17.00 7.67
N LYS A 101 -0.56 -18.10 7.06
CA LYS A 101 -1.74 -18.82 7.52
C LYS A 101 -1.25 -19.87 8.51
N ARG A 102 -1.68 -19.77 9.77
CA ARG A 102 -1.41 -20.78 10.80
C ARG A 102 -2.33 -21.97 10.53
N THR A 103 -1.76 -23.08 10.07
CA THR A 103 -2.51 -24.31 9.72
C THR A 103 -2.80 -25.19 10.93
N THR A 104 -2.09 -24.97 12.05
CA THR A 104 -2.31 -25.69 13.30
C THR A 104 -3.21 -24.86 14.20
N ASP A 105 -4.49 -25.19 14.17
CA ASP A 105 -5.35 -24.98 15.33
C ASP A 105 -4.74 -25.85 16.44
N SER A 106 -4.21 -25.28 17.52
CA SER A 106 -3.72 -26.05 18.68
C SER A 106 -4.79 -26.10 19.78
N HIS A 107 -6.02 -25.73 19.43
CA HIS A 107 -7.18 -25.60 20.29
C HIS A 107 -8.37 -26.40 19.72
N HIS A 108 -8.10 -27.42 18.90
CA HIS A 108 -9.11 -28.42 18.59
C HIS A 108 -9.36 -29.21 19.87
N ALA A 109 -10.55 -29.02 20.44
CA ALA A 109 -11.03 -29.81 21.56
C ALA A 109 -10.95 -31.28 21.16
N PHE A 110 -9.98 -31.99 21.73
CA PHE A 110 -9.94 -33.44 21.70
C PHE A 110 -11.21 -33.89 22.41
N SER A 111 -12.26 -34.20 21.66
CA SER A 111 -13.41 -34.90 22.20
C SER A 111 -12.94 -36.33 22.44
N ASP A 112 -12.35 -36.52 23.62
CA ASP A 112 -12.12 -37.82 24.20
C ASP A 112 -13.46 -38.57 24.19
N ARG A 113 -13.42 -39.78 23.62
CA ARG A 113 -14.49 -40.75 23.67
C ARG A 113 -14.80 -41.04 25.13
N THR A 114 -15.96 -40.60 25.60
CA THR A 114 -16.53 -40.95 26.89
C THR A 114 -16.34 -42.44 27.22
N GLN A 115 -15.47 -42.75 28.18
CA GLN A 115 -15.50 -44.00 28.94
C GLN A 115 -16.31 -43.76 30.23
N PRO A 116 -17.26 -44.63 30.61
CA PRO A 116 -18.04 -44.41 31.82
C PRO A 116 -17.19 -44.67 33.08
N ALA A 117 -17.15 -43.62 33.91
CA ALA A 117 -17.00 -43.55 35.37
C ALA A 117 -16.14 -44.61 36.08
N ARG A 118 -15.01 -44.17 36.63
CA ARG A 118 -14.62 -44.56 38.00
C ARG A 118 -14.46 -43.30 38.85
N ALA A 119 -14.98 -43.43 40.06
CA ALA A 119 -15.30 -42.39 41.00
C ALA A 119 -14.08 -41.62 41.54
N GLY A 120 -14.34 -40.35 41.87
CA GLY A 120 -13.81 -39.68 43.06
C GLY A 120 -12.48 -38.93 42.88
N PHE A 121 -12.58 -37.62 42.69
CA PHE A 121 -11.85 -36.69 43.57
C PHE A 121 -12.48 -35.29 43.54
N LEU A 122 -12.74 -34.74 44.73
CA LEU A 122 -13.35 -33.45 44.99
C LEU A 122 -12.35 -32.30 44.77
N SER A 123 -12.84 -31.29 44.06
CA SER A 123 -12.57 -29.84 44.20
C SER A 123 -11.11 -29.35 44.29
N HIS A 124 -10.73 -28.52 43.31
CA HIS A 124 -10.25 -27.17 43.63
C HIS A 124 -10.73 -26.19 42.57
N SER A 125 -11.59 -25.28 43.02
CA SER A 125 -12.12 -24.13 42.31
C SER A 125 -11.03 -23.07 42.24
N SER A 126 -10.55 -22.73 41.04
CA SER A 126 -9.92 -21.42 40.78
C SER A 126 -9.54 -21.28 39.31
N GLU A 127 -10.34 -20.52 38.57
CA GLU A 127 -9.90 -19.75 37.41
C GLU A 127 -10.75 -18.48 37.37
N PRO A 128 -10.33 -17.39 36.69
CA PRO A 128 -8.96 -16.95 36.38
C PRO A 128 -8.78 -15.42 36.52
N GLU A 129 -7.56 -14.91 36.72
CA GLU A 129 -7.26 -13.52 36.32
C GLU A 129 -6.02 -13.46 35.42
N MET A 130 -6.36 -13.57 34.14
CA MET A 130 -5.81 -12.87 33.00
C MET A 130 -5.18 -11.51 33.35
N GLU A 131 -3.85 -11.42 33.32
CA GLU A 131 -3.13 -10.30 32.69
C GLU A 131 -1.63 -10.60 32.58
N ARG A 132 -1.26 -11.38 31.55
CA ARG A 132 0.12 -11.35 31.04
C ARG A 132 0.33 -10.02 30.34
N ARG A 133 0.77 -9.06 31.16
CA ARG A 133 1.36 -7.78 30.81
C ARG A 133 2.27 -7.94 29.59
N TYR A 134 1.87 -7.32 28.48
CA TYR A 134 2.75 -7.09 27.33
C TYR A 134 3.99 -6.32 27.82
N LEU A 135 5.15 -6.96 27.80
CA LEU A 135 6.42 -6.26 27.90
C LEU A 135 6.64 -5.49 26.59
N ILE A 136 6.30 -4.21 26.61
CA ILE A 136 6.82 -3.22 25.66
C ILE A 136 8.28 -3.02 26.07
N ARG A 137 9.23 -3.53 25.27
CA ARG A 137 10.62 -3.05 25.35
C ARG A 137 10.68 -1.66 24.70
N VAL A 138 11.12 -0.69 25.47
CA VAL A 138 11.46 0.66 25.01
C VAL A 138 12.99 0.69 24.86
N ASP A 139 13.46 0.99 23.65
CA ASP A 139 14.85 1.45 23.41
C ASP A 139 14.81 2.96 23.11
N GLU A 140 15.91 3.65 23.40
CA GLU A 140 16.02 5.10 23.65
C GLU A 140 15.78 6.07 22.48
N ARG A 141 15.04 5.69 21.42
CA ARG A 141 14.77 6.61 20.28
C ARG A 141 13.36 6.47 19.70
N GLY A 142 12.36 7.02 20.39
CA GLY A 142 11.19 7.70 19.78
C GLY A 142 9.98 6.89 19.25
N LEU A 143 8.94 6.80 20.10
CA LEU A 143 7.46 6.67 19.93
C LEU A 143 6.75 6.49 18.56
N ALA A 144 5.74 5.58 18.52
CA ALA A 144 4.30 5.90 18.31
C ALA A 144 3.33 4.67 18.39
N VAL A 145 2.05 4.96 18.69
CA VAL A 145 1.00 4.15 19.36
C VAL A 145 -0.08 3.57 18.42
N SER A 146 -0.77 2.49 18.84
CA SER A 146 -2.20 2.28 18.56
C SER A 146 -2.82 1.39 19.66
N GLY A 147 -3.95 1.63 20.34
CA GLY A 147 -5.00 2.64 20.23
C GLY A 147 -6.35 1.99 20.58
N ARG A 148 -7.03 2.49 21.63
CA ARG A 148 -8.48 2.50 21.97
C ARG A 148 -8.81 2.02 23.40
N GLY A 149 -9.17 2.98 24.26
CA GLY A 149 -9.92 2.79 25.51
C GLY A 149 -11.25 3.55 25.47
N PRO A 150 -12.21 3.24 26.37
CA PRO A 150 -13.63 3.55 26.22
C PRO A 150 -14.04 4.94 26.72
N ARG A 151 -15.24 5.35 26.30
CA ARG A 151 -15.97 6.57 26.67
C ARG A 151 -16.05 6.76 28.20
N SER A 152 -15.73 7.95 28.69
CA SER A 152 -16.17 8.48 29.98
C SER A 152 -17.02 9.74 29.71
N VAL A 153 -18.34 9.63 29.77
CA VAL A 153 -19.21 10.15 30.85
C VAL A 153 -18.99 11.65 31.12
N CYS A 154 -19.90 12.46 30.57
CA CYS A 154 -20.14 13.83 30.99
C CYS A 154 -20.94 13.85 32.29
N SER A 155 -20.56 14.71 33.24
CA SER A 155 -21.42 15.21 34.31
C SER A 155 -20.78 16.42 35.03
N PRO A 156 -21.57 17.27 35.71
CA PRO A 156 -21.69 18.70 35.38
C PRO A 156 -21.29 19.68 36.49
N GLY A 157 -21.14 20.96 36.14
CA GLY A 157 -21.00 22.11 37.07
C GLY A 157 -19.61 22.76 37.01
N GLY A 158 -19.44 24.09 36.98
CA GLY A 158 -20.39 25.18 37.24
C GLY A 158 -19.89 26.52 36.72
N TRP A 159 -20.82 27.47 36.70
CA TRP A 159 -20.71 28.86 36.28
C TRP A 159 -20.16 29.75 37.40
N LEU A 160 -19.16 30.57 37.11
CA LEU A 160 -18.81 31.87 37.73
C LEU A 160 -17.83 32.55 36.74
N GLY A 161 -17.91 33.79 36.24
CA GLY A 161 -18.66 34.99 36.59
C GLY A 161 -17.67 36.15 36.85
N GLY A 162 -17.65 37.19 35.99
CA GLY A 162 -17.07 38.55 36.21
C GLY A 162 -15.53 38.66 36.15
N GLU A 163 -14.89 39.71 35.65
CA GLU A 163 -15.29 41.08 35.24
C GLU A 163 -14.39 41.54 34.08
#